data_AF-A0A0U5BF33-F1
#
_entry.id   AF-A0A0U5BF33-F1
#
_cell.length_a   1.000
_cell.length_b   1.000
_cell.length_c   1.000
_cell.angle_alpha   90.00
_cell.angle_beta   90.00
_cell.angle_gamma   90.00
#
_symmetry.space_group_name_H-M   'P 1'
#
loop_
_entity.id
_entity.type
_entity.pdbx_description
1 polymer ?
#
loop_
_entity_poly.entity_id
_entity_poly.type
_entity_poly.pdbx_seq_one_letter_code
_entity_poly.pdbx_strand_id
1 'polypeptide(L)'
;MNTPTFTPERSDAWREAIVKHVSVEAEALSRRPNRAVIATVSTGVGFLVLGGGLTAAAAAGLLDWPFSVNAPLPGGEIVTVLPPEAVGRDDGDLPTEGLLVDQTGAGSAQVTLPSPPSEATHVSVQITCLSAGTISFGTDPLNSPEIICEQGDDPASTWYDFPVNGQDSIFLTSPVDVRWRIAAVYVAREATDWGVNAKGETFGVANETGTPDLIAVLTTEGRPGYVYTAELAEIDGTAAAKEFTSPADALRWQEEQRGKRLSVPVYLSDGETVIGEFVLQNP
;
A
#
# COMPACT_ATOMS: atom_id res chain seq x y z
N MET A 1 35.54 -23.65 19.85
CA MET A 1 34.28 -23.12 20.41
C MET A 1 33.98 -21.85 19.63
N ASN A 2 33.05 -21.92 18.66
CA ASN A 2 32.70 -20.78 17.82
C ASN A 2 31.42 -20.17 18.37
N THR A 3 31.52 -18.99 18.99
CA THR A 3 30.37 -18.21 19.40
C THR A 3 29.79 -17.54 18.16
N PRO A 4 28.55 -17.83 17.74
CA PRO A 4 27.97 -17.13 16.60
C PRO A 4 27.68 -15.68 17.01
N THR A 5 28.38 -14.72 16.41
CA THR A 5 28.07 -13.31 16.53
C THR A 5 26.87 -12.99 15.62
N PHE A 6 25.78 -12.52 16.25
CA PHE A 6 24.64 -11.95 15.55
C PHE A 6 25.05 -10.55 15.07
N THR A 7 25.13 -10.35 13.75
CA THR A 7 25.42 -9.02 13.19
C THR A 7 24.12 -8.23 13.03
N PRO A 8 24.15 -6.89 13.12
CA PRO A 8 22.97 -6.03 12.95
C PRO A 8 22.23 -6.29 11.63
N GLU A 9 22.94 -6.53 10.53
CA GLU A 9 22.31 -6.78 9.22
C GLU A 9 21.47 -8.07 9.22
N ARG A 10 21.84 -9.05 10.04
CA ARG A 10 21.09 -10.30 10.17
C ARG A 10 19.83 -10.10 11.01
N SER A 11 19.87 -9.26 12.04
CA SER A 11 18.70 -8.93 12.86
C SER A 11 17.62 -8.19 12.07
N ASP A 12 18.00 -7.29 11.16
CA ASP A 12 17.03 -6.55 10.37
C ASP A 12 16.39 -7.42 9.27
N ALA A 13 17.18 -8.30 8.64
CA ALA A 13 16.65 -9.32 7.72
C ALA A 13 15.70 -10.32 8.41
N TRP A 14 15.95 -10.65 9.69
CA TRP A 14 15.04 -11.48 10.48
C TRP A 14 13.78 -10.73 10.93
N ARG A 15 13.86 -9.43 11.23
CA ARG A 15 12.68 -8.59 11.53
C ARG A 15 11.73 -8.52 10.35
N GLU A 16 12.26 -8.28 9.15
CA GLU A 16 11.47 -8.21 7.92
C GLU A 16 10.82 -9.57 7.57
N ALA A 17 11.56 -10.68 7.77
CA ALA A 17 11.04 -12.03 7.57
C ALA A 17 9.95 -12.43 8.58
N ILE A 18 10.03 -11.97 9.83
CA ILE A 18 9.04 -12.26 10.88
C ILE A 18 7.76 -11.44 10.65
N VAL A 19 7.87 -10.18 10.25
CA VAL A 19 6.70 -9.36 9.86
C VAL A 19 5.94 -9.99 8.69
N LYS A 20 6.68 -10.54 7.71
CA LYS A 20 6.09 -11.25 6.55
C LYS A 20 5.47 -12.62 6.89
N HIS A 21 5.90 -13.28 7.96
CA HIS A 21 5.35 -14.59 8.36
C HIS A 21 4.07 -14.46 9.20
N VAL A 22 3.98 -13.43 10.04
CA VAL A 22 2.83 -13.19 10.93
C VAL A 22 1.57 -12.80 10.15
N SER A 23 1.70 -12.17 8.98
CA SER A 23 0.56 -11.88 8.09
C SER A 23 -0.06 -13.14 7.47
N VAL A 24 0.71 -14.21 7.29
CA VAL A 24 0.25 -15.45 6.62
C VAL A 24 -0.50 -16.38 7.58
N GLU A 25 -0.15 -16.41 8.87
CA GLU A 25 -0.85 -17.26 9.87
C GLU A 25 -2.21 -16.68 10.30
N ALA A 26 -2.41 -15.36 10.21
CA ALA A 26 -3.68 -14.72 10.53
C ALA A 26 -4.82 -15.12 9.56
N GLU A 27 -4.50 -15.43 8.30
CA GLU A 27 -5.48 -15.86 7.29
C GLU A 27 -5.88 -17.33 7.41
N ALA A 28 -5.02 -18.18 7.99
CA ALA A 28 -5.26 -19.62 8.08
C ALA A 28 -6.33 -20.01 9.13
N LEU A 29 -6.65 -19.12 10.07
CA LEU A 29 -7.59 -19.42 11.17
C LEU A 29 -9.06 -19.08 10.86
N SER A 30 -9.39 -18.48 9.71
CA SER A 30 -10.78 -18.06 9.40
C SER A 30 -11.64 -19.11 8.69
N ARG A 31 -11.09 -20.27 8.31
CA ARG A 31 -11.84 -21.30 7.56
C ARG A 31 -12.55 -22.32 8.47
N ARG A 32 -13.75 -21.95 8.98
CA ARG A 32 -14.82 -22.90 9.32
C ARG A 32 -16.18 -22.38 8.84
N PRO A 33 -17.02 -23.22 8.21
CA PRO A 33 -18.25 -22.73 7.57
C PRO A 33 -19.37 -22.66 8.61
N ASN A 34 -19.99 -21.49 8.75
CA ASN A 34 -21.38 -21.42 9.19
C ASN A 34 -22.08 -20.24 8.51
N ARG A 35 -23.18 -20.58 7.85
CA ARG A 35 -24.08 -19.69 7.14
C ARG A 35 -24.67 -18.63 8.08
N ALA A 36 -24.28 -17.38 7.89
CA ALA A 36 -25.12 -16.21 8.13
C ALA A 36 -24.49 -15.02 7.39
N VAL A 37 -25.29 -14.40 6.52
CA VAL A 37 -24.96 -13.15 5.84
C VAL A 37 -24.83 -12.06 6.90
N ILE A 38 -23.60 -11.58 7.14
CA ILE A 38 -23.31 -10.31 7.80
C ILE A 38 -22.06 -9.76 7.11
N ALA A 39 -22.22 -8.65 6.39
CA ALA A 39 -21.12 -7.85 5.86
C ALA A 39 -20.45 -7.14 7.05
N THR A 40 -19.45 -7.78 7.65
CA THR A 40 -18.54 -7.16 8.61
C THR A 40 -17.31 -6.65 7.87
N VAL A 41 -17.20 -5.33 7.74
CA VAL A 41 -15.94 -4.64 7.47
C VAL A 41 -15.08 -4.82 8.72
N SER A 42 -14.21 -5.83 8.70
CA SER A 42 -13.15 -5.98 9.71
C SER A 42 -12.06 -4.95 9.41
N THR A 43 -12.22 -3.76 9.98
CA THR A 43 -11.21 -2.70 10.05
C THR A 43 -10.09 -3.19 10.96
N GLY A 44 -9.00 -3.68 10.36
CA GLY A 44 -7.92 -4.32 11.10
C GLY A 44 -6.60 -4.35 10.34
N VAL A 45 -6.22 -3.23 9.71
CA VAL A 45 -4.84 -2.88 9.37
C VAL A 45 -4.78 -1.35 9.43
N GLY A 46 -3.83 -0.82 10.20
CA GLY A 46 -3.49 0.60 10.13
C GLY A 46 -3.09 0.90 8.69
N PHE A 47 -3.92 1.65 7.97
CA PHE A 47 -3.57 2.21 6.67
C PHE A 47 -2.49 3.27 6.89
N LEU A 48 -1.24 2.83 7.02
CA LEU A 48 -0.13 3.60 6.48
C LEU A 48 -0.38 3.63 4.97
N VAL A 49 -0.79 4.80 4.47
CA VAL A 49 -0.94 5.09 3.03
C VAL A 49 0.46 5.20 2.41
N LEU A 50 1.29 4.19 2.61
CA LEU A 50 2.49 3.97 1.82
C LEU A 50 2.04 3.22 0.58
N GLY A 51 1.57 3.98 -0.41
CA GLY A 51 1.37 3.57 -1.81
C GLY A 51 0.72 2.20 -2.03
N GLY A 52 -0.62 2.14 -2.04
CA GLY A 52 -1.35 0.93 -2.42
C GLY A 52 -2.69 0.79 -1.70
N GLY A 53 -3.60 1.73 -1.91
CA GLY A 53 -4.94 1.68 -1.34
C GLY A 53 -5.93 0.96 -2.26
N LEU A 54 -6.53 -0.11 -1.76
CA LEU A 54 -7.69 -0.79 -2.36
C LEU A 54 -8.86 0.20 -2.53
N THR A 55 -8.97 0.83 -3.70
CA THR A 55 -10.19 1.54 -4.11
C THR A 55 -11.14 0.55 -4.78
N ALA A 56 -12.09 0.03 -4.01
CA ALA A 56 -13.24 -0.71 -4.53
C ALA A 56 -14.19 0.26 -5.27
N ALA A 57 -13.86 0.62 -6.52
CA ALA A 57 -14.80 1.11 -7.53
C ALA A 57 -14.07 1.34 -8.87
N ALA A 58 -14.16 0.38 -9.80
CA ALA A 58 -13.90 0.64 -11.22
C ALA A 58 -14.68 -0.36 -12.09
N ALA A 59 -16.02 -0.32 -12.05
CA ALA A 59 -16.87 -1.14 -12.92
C ALA A 59 -16.81 -0.76 -14.42
N ALA A 60 -15.83 0.05 -14.85
CA ALA A 60 -15.46 0.27 -16.25
C ALA A 60 -13.96 0.54 -16.49
N GLY A 61 -13.10 0.31 -15.49
CA GLY A 61 -11.64 0.08 -15.60
C GLY A 61 -10.68 1.19 -16.06
N LEU A 62 -11.10 2.23 -16.79
CA LEU A 62 -10.15 3.13 -17.49
C LEU A 62 -10.26 4.63 -17.17
N LEU A 63 -11.23 5.09 -16.39
CA LEU A 63 -11.49 6.54 -16.24
C LEU A 63 -11.01 7.18 -14.92
N ASP A 64 -10.66 6.40 -13.90
CA ASP A 64 -10.12 6.88 -12.60
C ASP A 64 -8.67 6.40 -12.35
N TRP A 65 -8.09 5.67 -13.31
CA TRP A 65 -6.69 5.24 -13.26
C TRP A 65 -5.86 6.10 -14.22
N PRO A 66 -4.70 6.62 -13.78
CA PRO A 66 -4.13 6.56 -12.43
C PRO A 66 -4.60 7.68 -11.49
N PHE A 67 -5.67 8.40 -11.83
CA PHE A 67 -6.05 9.62 -11.13
C PHE A 67 -7.25 9.43 -10.21
N SER A 68 -7.02 9.46 -8.89
CA SER A 68 -8.03 10.01 -8.00
C SER A 68 -7.46 10.51 -6.67
N VAL A 69 -6.87 11.71 -6.68
CA VAL A 69 -7.04 12.73 -5.62
C VAL A 69 -6.89 14.13 -6.21
N ASN A 70 -7.97 14.90 -6.28
CA ASN A 70 -7.95 16.28 -6.81
C ASN A 70 -7.25 17.30 -5.88
N ALA A 71 -6.82 16.88 -4.69
CA ALA A 71 -5.95 17.63 -3.80
C ALA A 71 -5.29 16.65 -2.82
N PRO A 72 -3.98 16.39 -2.89
CA PRO A 72 -3.30 15.56 -1.90
C PRO A 72 -3.43 16.22 -0.52
N LEU A 73 -3.53 15.39 0.53
CA LEU A 73 -3.30 15.87 1.90
C LEU A 73 -1.88 16.44 2.00
N PRO A 74 -1.59 17.37 2.92
CA PRO A 74 -0.22 17.81 3.16
C PRO A 74 0.67 16.60 3.48
N GLY A 75 1.89 16.56 2.94
CA GLY A 75 2.76 15.38 3.00
C GLY A 75 2.38 14.24 2.08
N GLY A 76 1.16 14.24 1.54
CA GLY A 76 0.70 13.25 0.57
C GLY A 76 1.35 13.45 -0.79
N GLU A 77 1.15 12.50 -1.67
CA GLU A 77 1.82 12.48 -2.96
C GLU A 77 0.96 13.09 -4.07
N ILE A 78 1.62 13.84 -4.94
CA ILE A 78 1.11 14.18 -6.26
C ILE A 78 1.59 13.10 -7.22
N VAL A 79 0.67 12.53 -7.99
CA VAL A 79 0.98 11.58 -9.06
C VAL A 79 0.69 12.27 -10.39
N THR A 80 1.74 12.46 -11.19
CA THR A 80 1.63 13.03 -12.53
C THR A 80 1.90 11.95 -13.57
N VAL A 81 0.95 11.71 -14.47
CA VAL A 81 1.19 10.82 -15.62
C VAL A 81 2.15 11.48 -16.57
N LEU A 82 3.20 10.75 -16.90
CA LEU A 82 4.17 11.18 -17.87
C LEU A 82 3.74 10.69 -19.25
N PRO A 83 3.82 11.53 -20.29
CA PRO A 83 3.61 11.06 -21.64
C PRO A 83 4.68 10.01 -21.96
N PRO A 84 4.40 9.02 -22.83
CA PRO A 84 5.47 8.29 -23.45
C PRO A 84 6.39 9.29 -24.14
N GLU A 85 7.67 9.35 -23.76
CA GLU A 85 8.68 9.92 -24.67
C GLU A 85 8.49 9.14 -25.97
N ALA A 86 8.10 9.83 -27.04
CA ALA A 86 7.61 9.20 -28.26
C ALA A 86 8.58 8.10 -28.73
N VAL A 87 8.25 6.84 -28.38
CA VAL A 87 9.03 5.67 -28.75
C VAL A 87 8.77 5.43 -30.22
N GLY A 88 9.46 6.17 -31.09
CA GLY A 88 9.70 5.92 -32.52
C GLY A 88 8.65 5.14 -33.32
N ARG A 89 7.36 5.28 -33.02
CA ARG A 89 6.26 4.68 -33.78
C ARG A 89 5.79 5.74 -34.77
N ASP A 90 6.14 5.52 -36.03
CA ASP A 90 5.70 6.32 -37.19
C ASP A 90 4.18 6.18 -37.48
N ASP A 91 3.45 5.41 -36.67
CA ASP A 91 2.03 5.18 -36.86
C ASP A 91 1.26 6.13 -35.93
N GLY A 92 0.56 7.11 -36.53
CA GLY A 92 -0.22 8.17 -35.88
C GLY A 92 -1.43 7.72 -35.03
N ASP A 93 -1.40 6.51 -34.49
CA ASP A 93 -2.29 6.01 -33.44
C ASP A 93 -1.49 6.00 -32.12
N LEU A 94 -1.31 7.18 -31.51
CA LEU A 94 -0.92 7.22 -30.10
C LEU A 94 -2.10 6.64 -29.30
N PRO A 95 -1.87 5.71 -28.36
CA PRO A 95 -2.91 5.37 -27.41
C PRO A 95 -3.26 6.64 -26.62
N THR A 96 -4.55 6.79 -26.34
CA THR A 96 -5.11 7.77 -25.40
C THR A 96 -4.15 8.02 -24.23
N GLU A 97 -3.57 9.22 -24.20
CA GLU A 97 -2.88 9.88 -23.09
C GLU A 97 -2.03 8.96 -22.16
N GLY A 98 -0.72 8.84 -22.41
CA GLY A 98 0.23 8.30 -21.41
C GLY A 98 0.38 6.77 -21.38
N LEU A 99 -0.54 6.01 -21.98
CA LEU A 99 -0.56 4.54 -21.95
C LEU A 99 0.63 3.88 -22.66
N LEU A 100 1.47 3.14 -21.92
CA LEU A 100 2.65 2.45 -22.45
C LEU A 100 2.33 1.03 -22.90
N VAL A 101 1.52 0.35 -22.10
CA VAL A 101 1.15 -1.06 -22.24
C VAL A 101 -0.35 -1.15 -22.09
N ASP A 102 -0.97 -1.92 -22.97
CA ASP A 102 -2.34 -2.39 -22.83
C ASP A 102 -2.43 -3.76 -23.50
N GLN A 103 -2.40 -4.82 -22.70
CA GLN A 103 -2.33 -6.18 -23.21
C GLN A 103 -3.26 -7.10 -22.45
N THR A 104 -3.82 -8.08 -23.15
CA THR A 104 -4.55 -9.19 -22.53
C THR A 104 -3.78 -10.49 -22.69
N GLY A 105 -3.79 -11.34 -21.67
CA GLY A 105 -3.09 -12.60 -21.68
C GLY A 105 -3.77 -13.68 -20.84
N ALA A 106 -3.12 -14.84 -20.77
CA ALA A 106 -3.50 -15.95 -19.90
C ALA A 106 -2.24 -16.61 -19.34
N GLY A 107 -2.32 -17.11 -18.11
CA GLY A 107 -1.17 -17.68 -17.41
C GLY A 107 -0.06 -16.68 -17.13
N SER A 108 1.13 -17.19 -16.81
CA SER A 108 2.30 -16.36 -16.56
C SER A 108 2.83 -15.69 -17.83
N ALA A 109 3.31 -14.46 -17.70
CA ALA A 109 3.92 -13.70 -18.80
C ALA A 109 4.99 -12.73 -18.29
N GLN A 110 5.82 -12.25 -19.21
CA GLN A 110 6.73 -11.14 -18.99
C GLN A 110 6.39 -10.05 -20.00
N VAL A 111 6.07 -8.87 -19.51
CA VAL A 111 5.64 -7.73 -20.31
C VAL A 111 6.76 -6.70 -20.31
N THR A 112 7.38 -6.49 -21.47
CA THR A 112 8.45 -5.50 -21.65
C THR A 112 7.90 -4.08 -21.55
N LEU A 113 8.59 -3.25 -20.77
CA LEU A 113 8.38 -1.82 -20.64
C LEU A 113 9.35 -1.07 -21.57
N PRO A 114 8.94 0.05 -22.17
CA PRO A 114 9.87 0.94 -22.86
C PRO A 114 10.87 1.57 -21.87
N SER A 115 11.89 2.27 -22.36
CA SER A 115 12.78 3.02 -21.47
C SER A 115 11.99 4.13 -20.74
N PRO A 116 12.24 4.33 -19.43
CA PRO A 116 11.56 5.37 -18.66
C PRO A 116 11.99 6.77 -19.10
N PRO A 117 11.06 7.74 -19.20
CA PRO A 117 11.39 9.16 -19.26
C PRO A 117 12.26 9.59 -18.08
N SER A 118 13.03 10.65 -18.25
CA SER A 118 13.99 11.09 -17.21
C SER A 118 13.33 11.52 -15.89
N GLU A 119 12.08 11.95 -15.95
CA GLU A 119 11.25 12.39 -14.84
C GLU A 119 10.47 11.25 -14.18
N ALA A 120 10.49 10.04 -14.74
CA ALA A 120 9.72 8.92 -14.23
C ALA A 120 10.31 8.40 -12.92
N THR A 121 9.54 8.49 -11.83
CA THR A 121 9.92 7.90 -10.56
C THR A 121 9.30 6.52 -10.36
N HIS A 122 8.13 6.27 -10.95
CA HIS A 122 7.41 4.99 -10.85
C HIS A 122 6.79 4.55 -12.18
N VAL A 123 6.56 3.25 -12.31
CA VAL A 123 5.63 2.68 -13.28
C VAL A 123 4.37 2.25 -12.55
N SER A 124 3.25 2.82 -12.96
CA SER A 124 1.94 2.58 -12.43
C SER A 124 1.33 1.43 -13.25
N VAL A 125 1.05 0.29 -12.61
CA VAL A 125 0.56 -0.92 -13.28
C VAL A 125 -0.83 -1.30 -12.76
N GLN A 126 -1.80 -1.43 -13.66
CA GLN A 126 -3.13 -1.93 -13.37
C GLN A 126 -3.30 -3.35 -13.90
N ILE A 127 -3.88 -4.23 -13.10
CA ILE A 127 -4.32 -5.56 -13.50
C ILE A 127 -5.85 -5.62 -13.44
N THR A 128 -6.45 -6.10 -14.52
CA THR A 128 -7.88 -6.45 -14.58
C THR A 128 -8.03 -7.96 -14.74
N CYS A 129 -8.79 -8.58 -13.84
CA CYS A 129 -9.18 -9.98 -13.91
C CYS A 129 -10.19 -10.20 -15.04
N LEU A 130 -9.90 -11.14 -15.95
CA LEU A 130 -10.82 -11.57 -17.02
C LEU A 130 -11.36 -13.01 -16.81
N SER A 131 -10.92 -13.66 -15.74
CA SER A 131 -11.46 -14.91 -15.20
C SER A 131 -11.11 -15.03 -13.72
N ALA A 132 -11.76 -15.97 -13.03
CA ALA A 132 -11.41 -16.30 -11.65
C ALA A 132 -10.01 -16.93 -11.57
N GLY A 133 -9.34 -16.73 -10.44
CA GLY A 133 -7.99 -17.22 -10.19
C GLY A 133 -7.14 -16.22 -9.42
N THR A 134 -5.84 -16.48 -9.37
CA THR A 134 -4.90 -15.63 -8.63
C THR A 134 -3.79 -15.16 -9.56
N ILE A 135 -3.46 -13.87 -9.49
CA ILE A 135 -2.44 -13.23 -10.32
C ILE A 135 -1.48 -12.48 -9.40
N SER A 136 -0.20 -12.85 -9.44
CA SER A 136 0.87 -12.03 -8.87
C SER A 136 1.51 -11.20 -9.98
N PHE A 137 1.79 -9.93 -9.72
CA PHE A 137 2.34 -9.02 -10.73
C PHE A 137 3.36 -8.04 -10.13
N GLY A 138 4.47 -7.80 -10.82
CA GLY A 138 5.44 -6.79 -10.39
C GLY A 138 6.80 -6.89 -11.06
N THR A 139 7.77 -6.16 -10.53
CA THR A 139 9.13 -6.04 -11.11
C THR A 139 10.06 -7.18 -10.66
N ASP A 140 9.66 -7.96 -9.67
CA ASP A 140 10.37 -9.16 -9.18
C ASP A 140 9.43 -10.38 -9.27
N PRO A 141 9.76 -11.43 -10.03
CA PRO A 141 8.91 -12.60 -10.19
C PRO A 141 8.67 -13.41 -8.90
N LEU A 142 9.47 -13.20 -7.84
CA LEU A 142 9.38 -13.93 -6.57
C LEU A 142 8.77 -13.11 -5.42
N ASN A 143 8.76 -11.78 -5.53
CA ASN A 143 8.30 -10.89 -4.48
C ASN A 143 7.41 -9.79 -5.06
N SER A 144 6.21 -10.19 -5.45
CA SER A 144 5.24 -9.32 -6.11
C SER A 144 3.89 -9.31 -5.37
N PRO A 145 3.15 -8.20 -5.39
CA PRO A 145 1.77 -8.16 -4.90
C PRO A 145 0.89 -9.16 -5.66
N GLU A 146 -0.24 -9.50 -5.06
CA GLU A 146 -1.16 -10.51 -5.56
C GLU A 146 -2.61 -9.99 -5.54
N ILE A 147 -3.38 -10.33 -6.56
CA ILE A 147 -4.83 -10.16 -6.61
C ILE A 147 -5.51 -11.53 -6.71
N ILE A 148 -6.53 -11.72 -5.88
CA ILE A 148 -7.44 -12.86 -5.95
C ILE A 148 -8.69 -12.41 -6.70
N CYS A 149 -8.95 -13.04 -7.83
CA CYS A 149 -10.09 -12.80 -8.69
C CYS A 149 -11.20 -13.82 -8.37
N GLU A 150 -12.33 -13.35 -7.84
CA GLU A 150 -13.52 -14.18 -7.68
C GLU A 150 -14.38 -14.17 -8.95
N GLN A 151 -15.23 -15.18 -9.10
CA GLN A 151 -16.16 -15.26 -10.22
C GLN A 151 -17.36 -14.33 -9.94
N GLY A 152 -17.42 -13.20 -10.65
CA GLY A 152 -18.52 -12.24 -10.59
C GLY A 152 -18.86 -11.69 -11.97
N ASP A 153 -19.96 -10.92 -12.05
CA ASP A 153 -20.39 -10.29 -13.30
C ASP A 153 -19.51 -9.08 -13.68
N ASP A 154 -18.77 -8.52 -12.72
CA ASP A 154 -17.86 -7.38 -12.92
C ASP A 154 -16.39 -7.81 -12.84
N PRO A 155 -15.53 -7.37 -13.78
CA PRO A 155 -14.11 -7.66 -13.71
C PRO A 155 -13.47 -6.92 -12.54
N ALA A 156 -12.88 -7.68 -11.60
CA ALA A 156 -12.10 -7.10 -10.52
C ALA A 156 -10.81 -6.47 -11.10
N SER A 157 -10.44 -5.29 -10.60
CA SER A 157 -9.17 -4.65 -10.95
C SER A 157 -8.43 -4.17 -9.72
N THR A 158 -7.11 -4.26 -9.75
CA THR A 158 -6.22 -3.62 -8.78
C THR A 158 -5.10 -2.91 -9.51
N TRP A 159 -4.34 -2.11 -8.77
CA TRP A 159 -3.17 -1.45 -9.30
C TRP A 159 -2.06 -1.35 -8.26
N TYR A 160 -0.83 -1.14 -8.74
CA TYR A 160 0.33 -0.91 -7.90
C TYR A 160 1.37 -0.02 -8.62
N ASP A 161 2.02 0.86 -7.86
CA ASP A 161 3.10 1.72 -8.36
C ASP A 161 4.45 1.13 -7.99
N PHE A 162 5.23 0.72 -8.99
CA PHE A 162 6.56 0.18 -8.80
C PHE A 162 7.63 1.26 -9.02
N PRO A 163 8.57 1.47 -8.09
CA PRO A 163 9.66 2.43 -8.30
C PRO A 163 10.50 2.06 -9.53
N VAL A 164 10.86 3.05 -10.36
CA VAL A 164 11.73 2.85 -11.53
C VAL A 164 13.18 2.70 -11.06
N ASN A 165 13.71 1.48 -11.12
CA ASN A 165 15.05 1.10 -10.66
C ASN A 165 15.82 0.29 -11.73
N GLY A 166 15.68 0.67 -13.00
CA GLY A 166 16.40 0.05 -14.13
C GLY A 166 15.78 -1.26 -14.64
N GLN A 167 14.64 -1.69 -14.12
CA GLN A 167 13.86 -2.77 -14.72
C GLN A 167 13.23 -2.36 -16.05
N ASP A 168 13.13 -3.32 -16.95
CA ASP A 168 12.54 -3.17 -18.29
C ASP A 168 11.30 -4.04 -18.49
N SER A 169 10.78 -4.64 -17.42
CA SER A 169 9.74 -5.67 -17.51
C SER A 169 8.86 -5.71 -16.27
N ILE A 170 7.58 -6.07 -16.48
CA ILE A 170 6.65 -6.53 -15.44
C ILE A 170 6.43 -8.03 -15.62
N PHE A 171 6.59 -8.79 -14.54
CA PHE A 171 6.31 -10.21 -14.48
C PHE A 171 4.89 -10.43 -14.00
N LEU A 172 4.18 -11.34 -14.65
CA LEU A 172 2.90 -11.86 -14.21
C LEU A 172 3.05 -13.35 -13.95
N THR A 173 2.63 -13.80 -12.77
CA THR A 173 2.62 -15.21 -12.38
C THR A 173 1.18 -15.63 -12.12
N SER A 174 0.70 -16.60 -12.89
CA SER A 174 -0.69 -17.08 -12.77
C SER A 174 -0.87 -18.48 -13.36
N PRO A 175 -1.85 -19.28 -12.89
CA PRO A 175 -2.22 -20.54 -13.55
C PRO A 175 -2.63 -20.33 -15.02
N VAL A 176 -2.37 -21.33 -15.86
CA VAL A 176 -2.46 -21.23 -17.34
C VAL A 176 -3.85 -20.87 -17.88
N ASP A 177 -4.91 -21.08 -17.10
CA ASP A 177 -6.30 -20.82 -17.44
C ASP A 177 -6.81 -19.46 -16.95
N VAL A 178 -6.03 -18.76 -16.13
CA VAL A 178 -6.39 -17.44 -15.61
C VAL A 178 -6.06 -16.39 -16.64
N ARG A 179 -7.08 -15.64 -17.05
CA ARG A 179 -6.99 -14.55 -18.04
C ARG A 179 -6.98 -13.19 -17.37
N TRP A 180 -6.21 -12.28 -17.94
CA TRP A 180 -5.98 -10.96 -17.39
C TRP A 180 -5.80 -9.91 -18.47
N ARG A 181 -5.99 -8.65 -18.09
CA ARG A 181 -5.52 -7.46 -18.82
C ARG A 181 -4.53 -6.72 -17.95
N ILE A 182 -3.44 -6.23 -18.53
CA ILE A 182 -2.46 -5.35 -17.89
C ILE A 182 -2.45 -4.02 -18.63
N ALA A 183 -2.47 -2.94 -17.87
CA ALA A 183 -2.20 -1.60 -18.35
C ALA A 183 -1.04 -0.99 -17.55
N ALA A 184 -0.14 -0.25 -18.20
CA ALA A 184 0.96 0.42 -17.51
C ALA A 184 1.23 1.82 -18.06
N VAL A 185 1.57 2.74 -17.15
CA VAL A 185 1.97 4.13 -17.44
C VAL A 185 3.18 4.52 -16.59
N TYR A 186 4.01 5.43 -17.08
CA TYR A 186 5.04 6.05 -16.24
C TYR A 186 4.43 7.23 -15.50
N VAL A 187 4.78 7.37 -14.23
CA VAL A 187 4.33 8.47 -13.38
C VAL A 187 5.50 9.10 -12.64
N ALA A 188 5.41 10.41 -12.43
CA ALA A 188 6.20 11.13 -11.45
C ALA A 188 5.38 11.23 -10.15
N ARG A 189 5.89 10.60 -9.10
CA ARG A 189 5.42 10.74 -7.72
C ARG A 189 6.31 11.74 -7.00
N GLU A 190 5.69 12.76 -6.41
CA GLU A 190 6.35 13.79 -5.61
C GLU A 190 5.55 13.99 -4.32
N ALA A 191 6.20 13.89 -3.16
CA ALA A 191 5.57 14.28 -1.90
C ALA A 191 5.36 15.79 -1.84
N THR A 192 4.18 16.19 -1.39
CA THR A 192 3.90 17.58 -1.03
C THR A 192 4.53 17.93 0.30
N ASP A 193 4.76 19.23 0.52
CA ASP A 193 5.17 19.72 1.83
C ASP A 193 4.11 19.38 2.89
N TRP A 194 4.56 19.11 4.13
CA TRP A 194 3.66 19.08 5.28
C TRP A 194 3.06 20.46 5.54
N GLY A 195 1.85 20.44 6.09
CA GLY A 195 1.27 21.64 6.66
C GLY A 195 2.00 21.99 7.95
N VAL A 196 2.03 23.28 8.30
CA VAL A 196 2.57 23.75 9.59
C VAL A 196 1.51 24.59 10.27
N ASN A 197 1.19 24.25 11.52
CA ASN A 197 0.16 24.95 12.29
C ASN A 197 0.73 26.20 13.00
N ALA A 198 -0.13 26.94 13.71
CA ALA A 198 0.27 28.17 14.41
C ALA A 198 1.28 27.95 15.56
N LYS A 199 1.43 26.70 16.05
CA LYS A 199 2.43 26.30 17.05
C LYS A 199 3.77 25.91 16.43
N GLY A 200 3.85 25.84 15.10
CA GLY A 200 5.03 25.37 14.38
C GLY A 200 5.14 23.86 14.27
N GLU A 201 4.08 23.12 14.62
CA GLU A 201 4.03 21.66 14.47
C GLU A 201 3.63 21.30 13.05
N THR A 202 4.22 20.23 12.52
CA THR A 202 3.95 19.69 11.18
C THR A 202 2.73 18.75 11.20
N PHE A 203 1.89 18.82 10.17
CA PHE A 203 0.74 17.93 10.03
C PHE A 203 0.60 17.41 8.59
N GLY A 204 0.16 16.16 8.45
CA GLY A 204 0.01 15.54 7.13
C GLY A 204 0.09 14.03 7.13
N VAL A 205 0.52 13.48 5.99
CA VAL A 205 0.82 12.05 5.79
C VAL A 205 2.33 11.84 5.88
N ALA A 206 2.77 10.73 6.49
CA ALA A 206 4.18 10.34 6.47
C ALA A 206 4.64 10.05 5.03
N ASN A 207 5.87 10.46 4.70
CA ASN A 207 6.44 10.34 3.36
C ASN A 207 7.95 10.07 3.41
N GLU A 208 8.66 10.13 2.29
CA GLU A 208 10.09 9.86 2.22
C GLU A 208 10.96 10.81 3.07
N THR A 209 10.44 11.99 3.44
CA THR A 209 11.15 12.96 4.29
C THR A 209 11.00 12.67 5.78
N GLY A 210 10.04 11.81 6.16
CA GLY A 210 9.87 11.32 7.52
C GLY A 210 8.41 11.25 7.96
N THR A 211 8.17 11.56 9.24
CA THR A 211 6.85 11.52 9.86
C THR A 211 6.52 12.91 10.44
N PRO A 212 5.34 13.49 10.14
CA PRO A 212 4.94 14.76 10.73
C PRO A 212 4.67 14.63 12.23
N ASP A 213 4.54 15.76 12.95
CA ASP A 213 4.14 15.75 14.37
C ASP A 213 2.69 15.25 14.54
N LEU A 214 1.83 15.55 13.58
CA LEU A 214 0.42 15.17 13.50
C LEU A 214 0.14 14.35 12.22
N ILE A 215 -0.20 13.07 12.38
CA ILE A 215 -0.49 12.15 11.26
C ILE A 215 -1.99 12.13 10.95
N ALA A 216 -2.33 12.24 9.67
CA ALA A 216 -3.70 12.15 9.18
C ALA A 216 -4.32 10.76 9.45
N VAL A 217 -5.50 10.75 10.05
CA VAL A 217 -6.30 9.55 10.34
C VAL A 217 -7.79 9.82 10.13
N LEU A 218 -8.59 8.75 10.17
CA LEU A 218 -10.04 8.83 10.30
C LEU A 218 -10.44 8.52 11.74
N THR A 219 -11.38 9.28 12.28
CA THR A 219 -12.03 8.92 13.56
C THR A 219 -12.80 7.60 13.42
N THR A 220 -13.21 7.02 14.55
CA THR A 220 -14.16 5.88 14.59
C THR A 220 -15.49 6.15 13.87
N GLU A 221 -15.83 7.43 13.64
CA GLU A 221 -17.02 7.87 12.91
C GLU A 221 -16.72 8.20 11.44
N GLY A 222 -15.50 7.95 10.95
CA GLY A 222 -15.09 8.21 9.58
C GLY A 222 -14.80 9.68 9.27
N ARG A 223 -14.64 10.55 10.27
CA ARG A 223 -14.29 11.96 10.07
C ARG A 223 -12.78 12.13 9.94
N PRO A 224 -12.25 12.85 8.94
CA PRO A 224 -10.82 13.08 8.82
C PRO A 224 -10.30 14.04 9.90
N GLY A 225 -9.13 13.73 10.43
CA GLY A 225 -8.40 14.56 11.39
C GLY A 225 -6.96 14.08 11.56
N TYR A 226 -6.33 14.43 12.67
CA TYR A 226 -4.93 14.11 12.94
C TYR A 226 -4.70 13.57 14.34
N VAL A 227 -3.75 12.67 14.51
CA VAL A 227 -3.27 12.20 15.83
C VAL A 227 -1.81 12.60 16.00
N TYR A 228 -1.38 12.86 17.23
CA TYR A 228 0.05 13.09 17.47
C TYR A 228 0.83 11.80 17.23
N THR A 229 1.93 11.91 16.50
CA THR A 229 2.85 10.79 16.25
C THR A 229 3.38 10.19 17.55
N ALA A 230 3.66 11.03 18.54
CA ALA A 230 4.10 10.58 19.86
C ALA A 230 3.01 9.75 20.58
N GLU A 231 1.75 10.19 20.52
CA GLU A 231 0.63 9.46 21.16
C GLU A 231 0.34 8.14 20.43
N LEU A 232 0.41 8.15 19.10
CA LEU A 232 0.25 6.94 18.31
C LEU A 232 1.35 5.91 18.61
N ALA A 233 2.61 6.36 18.75
CA ALA A 233 3.76 5.51 19.04
C ALA A 233 3.65 4.79 20.41
N GLU A 234 2.96 5.40 21.38
CA GLU A 234 2.72 4.76 22.68
C GLU A 234 1.71 3.61 22.58
N ILE A 235 0.70 3.74 21.71
CA ILE A 235 -0.37 2.75 21.60
C ILE A 235 -0.13 1.67 20.55
N ASP A 236 0.66 1.95 19.50
CA ASP A 236 0.99 0.98 18.45
C ASP A 236 2.20 0.10 18.81
N GLY A 237 2.87 0.40 19.92
CA GLY A 237 4.03 -0.35 20.41
C GLY A 237 5.37 0.15 19.88
N THR A 238 5.40 1.19 19.03
CA THR A 238 6.63 1.79 18.51
C THR A 238 7.51 2.35 19.62
N ALA A 239 6.91 2.94 20.66
CA ALA A 239 7.62 3.40 21.85
C ALA A 239 8.20 2.22 22.64
N ALA A 240 7.37 1.21 22.93
CA ALA A 240 7.78 0.02 23.67
C ALA A 240 8.89 -0.77 22.95
N ALA A 241 8.86 -0.80 21.62
CA ALA A 241 9.83 -1.52 20.80
C ALA A 241 11.28 -1.05 21.01
N LYS A 242 11.48 0.20 21.45
CA LYS A 242 12.82 0.75 21.78
C LYS A 242 13.46 0.07 22.98
N GLU A 243 12.66 -0.50 23.87
CA GLU A 243 13.12 -1.19 25.08
C GLU A 243 13.29 -2.70 24.88
N PHE A 244 12.81 -3.25 23.76
CA PHE A 244 12.92 -4.68 23.48
C PHE A 244 14.37 -5.06 23.22
N THR A 245 14.89 -5.97 24.03
CA THR A 245 16.25 -6.51 23.89
C THR A 245 16.27 -7.83 23.14
N SER A 246 15.10 -8.44 22.92
CA SER A 246 14.94 -9.73 22.27
C SER A 246 13.58 -9.87 21.59
N PRO A 247 13.43 -10.81 20.63
CA PRO A 247 12.12 -11.16 20.07
C PRO A 247 11.10 -11.63 21.12
N ALA A 248 11.58 -12.24 22.22
CA ALA A 248 10.71 -12.68 23.32
C ALA A 248 10.06 -11.52 24.07
N ASP A 249 10.70 -10.34 24.10
CA ASP A 249 10.11 -9.13 24.69
C ASP A 249 8.95 -8.61 23.84
N ALA A 250 9.10 -8.66 22.52
CA ALA A 250 8.03 -8.29 21.59
C ALA A 250 6.82 -9.23 21.70
N LEU A 251 7.05 -10.55 21.78
CA LEU A 251 5.98 -11.53 21.98
C LEU A 251 5.23 -11.32 23.30
N ARG A 252 5.96 -11.06 24.39
CA ARG A 252 5.36 -10.78 25.70
C ARG A 252 4.51 -9.51 25.66
N TRP A 253 5.03 -8.44 25.03
CA TRP A 253 4.26 -7.21 24.85
C TRP A 253 2.99 -7.47 24.03
N GLN A 254 3.08 -8.20 22.92
CA GLN A 254 1.91 -8.56 22.10
C GLN A 254 0.88 -9.35 22.90
N GLU A 255 1.30 -10.35 23.68
CA GLU A 255 0.41 -11.13 24.56
C GLU A 255 -0.25 -10.25 25.62
N GLU A 256 0.49 -9.32 26.23
CA GLU A 256 -0.03 -8.37 27.20
C GLU A 256 -1.03 -7.38 26.59
N GLN A 257 -0.87 -7.02 25.32
CA GLN A 257 -1.77 -6.10 24.63
C GLN A 257 -2.94 -6.79 23.92
N ARG A 258 -2.92 -8.12 23.77
CA ARG A 258 -3.95 -8.88 23.06
C ARG A 258 -5.35 -8.55 23.57
N GLY A 259 -6.25 -8.20 22.65
CA GLY A 259 -7.65 -7.90 22.96
C GLY A 259 -7.90 -6.55 23.64
N LYS A 260 -6.87 -5.75 23.89
CA LYS A 260 -7.04 -4.38 24.37
C LYS A 260 -7.46 -3.46 23.23
N ARG A 261 -8.39 -2.55 23.55
CA ARG A 261 -8.76 -1.43 22.69
C ARG A 261 -8.08 -0.19 23.24
N LEU A 262 -7.14 0.35 22.47
CA LEU A 262 -6.40 1.55 22.82
C LEU A 262 -6.94 2.69 21.97
N SER A 263 -7.27 3.81 22.60
CA SER A 263 -7.78 5.00 21.90
C SER A 263 -6.84 6.18 22.07
N VAL A 264 -6.72 6.97 21.01
CA VAL A 264 -6.04 8.27 21.01
C VAL A 264 -6.98 9.35 20.47
N PRO A 265 -6.93 10.56 21.03
CA PRO A 265 -7.73 11.69 20.55
C PRO A 265 -7.34 12.07 19.12
N VAL A 266 -8.34 12.38 18.30
CA VAL A 266 -8.16 12.91 16.95
C VAL A 266 -8.45 14.41 16.99
N TYR A 267 -7.55 15.20 16.42
CA TYR A 267 -7.54 16.66 16.40
C TYR A 267 -7.82 17.22 15.00
N LEU A 268 -8.17 18.50 14.94
CA LEU A 268 -7.98 19.31 13.72
C LEU A 268 -6.48 19.56 13.48
N SER A 269 -6.15 20.16 12.33
CA SER A 269 -4.78 20.54 11.98
C SER A 269 -4.14 21.56 12.94
N ASP A 270 -4.92 22.18 13.82
CA ASP A 270 -4.40 23.05 14.88
C ASP A 270 -3.72 22.28 16.03
N GLY A 271 -3.91 20.95 16.10
CA GLY A 271 -3.38 20.09 17.16
C GLY A 271 -3.98 20.37 18.54
N GLU A 272 -5.11 21.07 18.62
CA GLU A 272 -5.76 21.47 19.88
C GLU A 272 -7.24 21.08 19.90
N THR A 273 -7.95 21.28 18.78
CA THR A 273 -9.38 21.01 18.71
C THR A 273 -9.63 19.52 18.53
N VAL A 274 -10.03 18.83 19.61
CA VAL A 274 -10.42 17.42 19.56
C VAL A 274 -11.74 17.25 18.80
N ILE A 275 -11.73 16.40 17.78
CA ILE A 275 -12.89 16.09 16.94
C ILE A 275 -13.38 14.66 17.07
N GLY A 276 -12.63 13.75 17.70
CA GLY A 276 -13.05 12.37 17.90
C GLY A 276 -11.95 11.51 18.49
N GLU A 277 -12.02 10.21 18.24
CA GLU A 277 -11.02 9.23 18.66
C GLU A 277 -10.65 8.29 17.51
N PHE A 278 -9.42 7.81 17.54
CA PHE A 278 -8.89 6.74 16.72
C PHE A 278 -8.61 5.55 17.62
N VAL A 279 -9.02 4.36 17.20
CA VAL A 279 -8.95 3.14 18.03
C VAL A 279 -8.10 2.09 17.35
N LEU A 280 -7.06 1.64 18.06
CA LEU A 280 -6.31 0.43 17.72
C LEU A 280 -6.86 -0.74 18.53
N GLN A 281 -7.08 -1.86 17.84
CA GLN A 281 -7.39 -3.13 18.48
C GLN A 281 -6.27 -4.10 18.18
N ASN A 282 -5.55 -4.52 19.21
CA ASN A 282 -4.47 -5.49 19.05
C ASN A 282 -5.07 -6.90 18.96
N PRO A 283 -4.78 -7.65 17.87
CA PRO A 283 -5.38 -8.96 17.59
C PRO A 283 -4.97 -10.05 18.59
#